data_AF-A0AAV6KBK7-F1
#
_entry.id   AF-A0AAV6KBK7-F1
#
_cell.length_a   1.000
_cell.length_b   1.000
_cell.length_c   1.000
_cell.angle_alpha   90.00
_cell.angle_beta   90.00
_cell.angle_gamma   90.00
#
_symmetry.space_group_name_H-M   'P 1'
#
loop_
_entity.id
_entity.type
_entity.pdbx_description
1 polymer ?
#
loop_
_entity_poly.entity_id
_entity_poly.type
_entity_poly.pdbx_seq_one_letter_code
_entity_poly.pdbx_strand_id
1 'polypeptide(L)'
;MAQSSTAFLKIADSVGFEDRLAAKKEKVFGELEKLDLQLLDMFAAHAIIVSAEENVDTFYDIPENYRQAWVEAVLAGKIKLKTT
;
A
#
# COMPACT_ATOMS: atom_id res chain seq x y z
N MET A 1 -10.51 33.19 -19.24
CA MET A 1 -10.73 32.71 -17.86
C MET A 1 -10.81 31.18 -17.73
N ALA A 2 -10.17 30.40 -18.62
CA ALA A 2 -10.25 28.92 -18.57
C ALA A 2 -9.07 28.25 -17.81
N GLN A 3 -7.97 28.96 -17.61
CA GLN A 3 -6.71 28.40 -17.09
C GLN A 3 -6.71 28.14 -15.57
N SER A 4 -7.52 28.91 -14.82
CA SER A 4 -7.64 28.78 -13.35
C SER A 4 -8.43 27.53 -12.95
N SER A 5 -9.45 27.13 -13.73
CA SER A 5 -10.28 25.96 -13.44
C SER A 5 -9.50 24.65 -13.60
N THR A 6 -8.67 24.52 -14.64
CA THR A 6 -7.86 23.31 -14.87
C THR A 6 -6.75 23.12 -13.82
N ALA A 7 -6.14 24.20 -13.35
CA ALA A 7 -5.11 24.14 -12.32
C ALA A 7 -5.70 23.76 -10.95
N PHE A 8 -6.87 24.31 -10.60
CA PHE A 8 -7.56 23.99 -9.35
C PHE A 8 -8.05 22.53 -9.32
N LEU A 9 -8.56 22.02 -10.46
CA LEU A 9 -8.94 20.61 -10.61
C LEU A 9 -7.75 19.67 -10.43
N LYS A 10 -6.59 19.99 -11.02
CA LYS A 10 -5.36 19.19 -10.83
C LYS A 10 -4.89 19.16 -9.38
N ILE A 11 -4.94 20.29 -8.68
CA ILE A 11 -4.54 20.36 -7.26
C ILE A 11 -5.53 19.59 -6.38
N ALA A 12 -6.83 19.74 -6.62
CA ALA A 12 -7.86 19.00 -5.89
C ALA A 12 -7.77 17.48 -6.11
N ASP A 13 -7.49 17.06 -7.35
CA ASP A 13 -7.25 15.65 -7.68
C ASP A 13 -5.97 15.12 -7.00
N SER A 14 -4.90 15.91 -6.97
CA SER A 14 -3.65 15.53 -6.28
C SER A 14 -3.82 15.42 -4.76
N VAL A 15 -4.47 16.37 -4.12
CA VAL A 15 -4.74 16.32 -2.66
C VAL A 15 -5.66 15.15 -2.32
N GLY A 16 -6.75 14.97 -3.08
CA GLY A 16 -7.66 13.85 -2.88
C GLY A 16 -7.03 12.49 -3.22
N PHE A 17 -5.95 12.46 -4.00
CA PHE A 17 -5.17 11.26 -4.28
C PHE A 17 -4.23 10.91 -3.12
N GLU A 18 -3.52 11.89 -2.57
CA GLU A 18 -2.65 11.71 -1.40
C GLU A 18 -3.42 11.22 -0.18
N ASP A 19 -4.61 11.78 0.09
CA ASP A 19 -5.48 11.34 1.19
C ASP A 19 -5.94 9.88 1.02
N ARG A 20 -6.27 9.47 -0.20
CA ARG A 20 -6.68 8.10 -0.51
C ARG A 20 -5.52 7.11 -0.33
N LEU A 21 -4.31 7.49 -0.74
CA LEU A 21 -3.12 6.68 -0.59
C LEU A 21 -2.73 6.55 0.89
N ALA A 22 -2.79 7.65 1.66
CA ALA A 22 -2.55 7.63 3.10
C ALA A 22 -3.53 6.69 3.83
N ALA A 23 -4.83 6.79 3.51
CA ALA A 23 -5.85 5.92 4.09
C ALA A 23 -5.67 4.44 3.70
N LYS A 24 -5.21 4.14 2.48
CA LYS A 24 -4.86 2.76 2.08
C LYS A 24 -3.66 2.25 2.88
N LYS A 25 -2.60 3.05 3.01
CA LYS A 25 -1.38 2.69 3.77
C LYS A 25 -1.70 2.37 5.23
N GLU A 26 -2.51 3.20 5.88
CA GLU A 26 -2.93 2.99 7.28
C GLU A 26 -3.67 1.65 7.47
N LYS A 27 -4.48 1.24 6.48
CA LYS A 27 -5.24 -0.01 6.53
C LYS A 27 -4.40 -1.26 6.27
N VAL A 28 -3.21 -1.14 5.67
CA VAL A 28 -2.34 -2.31 5.41
C VAL A 28 -2.03 -3.04 6.72
N PHE A 29 -1.74 -2.30 7.78
CA PHE A 29 -1.42 -2.91 9.08
C PHE A 29 -2.58 -3.74 9.61
N GLY A 30 -3.81 -3.22 9.58
CA GLY A 30 -4.99 -3.96 10.02
C GLY A 30 -5.32 -5.19 9.17
N GLU A 31 -4.93 -5.21 7.90
CA GLU A 31 -5.02 -6.44 7.09
C GLU A 31 -3.92 -7.46 7.43
N LEU A 32 -2.73 -7.00 7.83
CA LEU A 32 -1.65 -7.87 8.29
C LEU A 32 -1.96 -8.51 9.65
N GLU A 33 -2.69 -7.81 10.53
CA GLU A 33 -3.16 -8.35 11.83
C GLU A 33 -4.08 -9.56 11.69
N LYS A 34 -4.71 -9.75 10.52
CA LYS A 34 -5.56 -10.91 10.22
C LYS A 34 -4.76 -12.15 9.81
N LEU A 35 -3.46 -11.99 9.55
CA LEU A 35 -2.57 -13.06 9.11
C LEU A 35 -1.88 -13.68 10.33
N ASP A 36 -1.48 -14.94 10.22
CA ASP A 36 -0.73 -15.64 11.27
C ASP A 36 0.77 -15.26 11.24
N LEU A 37 1.05 -13.96 11.48
CA LEU A 37 2.40 -13.39 11.47
C LEU A 37 2.83 -12.99 12.89
N GLN A 38 4.13 -13.11 13.16
CA GLN A 38 4.70 -12.53 14.36
C GLN A 38 4.72 -11.00 14.29
N LEU A 39 4.69 -10.33 15.44
CA LEU A 39 4.64 -8.87 15.51
C LEU A 39 5.78 -8.18 14.75
N LEU A 40 7.00 -8.71 14.83
CA LEU A 40 8.16 -8.16 14.11
C LEU A 40 8.03 -8.32 12.60
N ASP A 41 7.52 -9.47 12.14
CA ASP A 41 7.27 -9.74 10.72
C ASP A 41 6.18 -8.84 10.17
N MET A 42 5.15 -8.56 10.98
CA MET A 42 4.09 -7.61 10.63
C MET A 42 4.65 -6.18 10.45
N PHE A 43 5.50 -5.71 11.37
CA PHE A 43 6.16 -4.40 11.21
C PHE A 43 7.04 -4.33 9.96
N ALA A 44 7.82 -5.39 9.71
CA ALA A 44 8.67 -5.48 8.53
C ALA A 44 7.86 -5.48 7.23
N ALA A 45 6.83 -6.33 7.15
CA ALA A 45 5.95 -6.44 6.00
C ALA A 45 5.25 -5.10 5.72
N HIS A 46 4.71 -4.46 6.76
CA HIS A 46 4.08 -3.15 6.64
C HIS A 46 5.03 -2.12 6.04
N ALA A 47 6.24 -1.97 6.61
CA ALA A 47 7.23 -1.00 6.13
C ALA A 47 7.61 -1.23 4.65
N ILE A 48 7.75 -2.49 4.24
CA ILE A 48 8.08 -2.85 2.86
C ILE A 48 6.89 -2.54 1.92
N ILE A 49 5.68 -2.94 2.29
CA ILE A 49 4.49 -2.80 1.43
C ILE A 49 4.12 -1.34 1.23
N VAL A 50 4.16 -0.50 2.27
CA VAL A 50 3.74 0.91 2.17
C VAL A 50 4.79 1.83 1.53
N SER A 51 5.96 1.29 1.19
CA SER A 51 7.09 2.05 0.65
C SER A 51 6.79 2.69 -0.70
N ALA A 52 5.99 2.05 -1.54
CA ALA A 52 5.54 2.54 -2.85
C ALA A 52 4.04 2.24 -3.05
N GLU A 53 3.34 3.09 -3.79
CA GLU A 53 1.90 2.94 -4.02
C GLU A 53 1.55 1.63 -4.71
N GLU A 54 2.32 1.23 -5.72
CA GLU A 54 2.01 0.03 -6.50
C GLU A 54 2.14 -1.25 -5.68
N ASN A 55 2.94 -1.22 -4.60
CA ASN A 55 3.06 -2.34 -3.67
C ASN A 55 1.80 -2.46 -2.79
N VAL A 56 1.22 -1.32 -2.39
CA VAL A 56 -0.04 -1.27 -1.64
C VAL A 56 -1.18 -1.77 -2.51
N ASP A 57 -1.25 -1.34 -3.76
CA ASP A 57 -2.25 -1.84 -4.71
C ASP A 57 -2.08 -3.34 -4.95
N THR A 58 -0.83 -3.80 -5.18
CA THR A 58 -0.54 -5.24 -5.31
C THR A 58 -1.04 -6.02 -4.09
N PHE A 59 -0.80 -5.53 -2.87
CA PHE A 59 -1.26 -6.18 -1.63
C PHE A 59 -2.78 -6.35 -1.56
N TYR A 60 -3.54 -5.35 -2.01
CA TYR A 60 -5.01 -5.42 -2.04
C TYR A 60 -5.58 -6.23 -3.22
N ASP A 61 -4.82 -6.34 -4.32
CA ASP A 61 -5.19 -7.16 -5.47
C ASP A 61 -4.98 -8.67 -5.21
N ILE A 62 -4.11 -9.05 -4.26
CA ILE A 62 -3.95 -10.45 -3.86
C ILE A 62 -5.21 -10.91 -3.10
N PRO A 63 -5.86 -12.03 -3.54
CA PRO A 63 -6.98 -12.61 -2.82
C PRO A 63 -6.60 -12.94 -1.37
N GLU A 64 -7.53 -12.71 -0.44
CA GLU A 64 -7.28 -12.81 1.01
C GLU A 64 -6.67 -14.16 1.41
N ASN A 65 -7.12 -15.26 0.81
CA ASN A 65 -6.63 -16.61 1.07
C ASN A 65 -5.19 -16.86 0.58
N TYR A 66 -4.62 -16.01 -0.27
CA TYR A 66 -3.22 -16.09 -0.74
C TYR A 66 -2.33 -15.00 -0.13
N ARG A 67 -2.92 -14.06 0.61
CA ARG A 67 -2.20 -12.89 1.13
C ARG A 67 -1.09 -13.26 2.11
N GLN A 68 -1.34 -14.24 2.98
CA GLN A 68 -0.31 -14.74 3.90
C GLN A 68 0.93 -15.25 3.15
N ALA A 69 0.73 -16.19 2.21
CA ALA A 69 1.83 -16.77 1.43
C ALA A 69 2.60 -15.70 0.64
N TRP A 70 1.90 -14.69 0.12
CA TRP A 70 2.52 -13.56 -0.56
C TRP A 70 3.36 -12.70 0.40
N VAL A 71 2.84 -12.35 1.58
CA VAL A 71 3.56 -11.57 2.59
C VAL A 71 4.81 -12.33 3.07
N GLU A 72 4.69 -13.63 3.33
CA GLU A 72 5.82 -14.49 3.68
C GLU A 72 6.88 -14.51 2.57
N ALA A 73 6.47 -14.54 1.30
CA ALA A 73 7.39 -14.49 0.17
C ALA A 73 8.08 -13.12 0.02
N VAL A 74 7.39 -12.03 0.35
CA VAL A 74 7.98 -10.68 0.42
C VAL A 74 9.03 -10.62 1.53
N LEU A 75 8.69 -11.07 2.74
CA LEU A 75 9.60 -11.09 3.90
C LEU A 75 10.84 -11.97 3.64
N ALA A 76 10.65 -13.11 2.96
CA ALA A 76 11.73 -14.00 2.56
C ALA A 76 12.57 -13.45 1.37
N GLY A 77 12.24 -12.28 0.83
CA GLY A 77 12.94 -11.69 -0.32
C GLY A 77 12.74 -12.43 -1.65
N LYS A 78 11.75 -13.32 -1.73
CA LYS A 78 11.40 -14.08 -2.95
C LYS A 78 10.61 -13.22 -3.93
N ILE A 79 9.88 -12.23 -3.43
CA ILE A 79 9.17 -11.22 -4.22
C ILE A 79 9.90 -9.89 -4.04
N LYS A 80 10.38 -9.32 -5.15
CA LYS A 80 10.96 -7.98 -5.16
C LYS A 80 9.88 -6.96 -5.43
N LEU A 81 9.62 -6.12 -4.44
CA LEU A 81 8.71 -4.99 -4.55
C LEU A 81 9.44 -3.75 -5.04
N LYS A 82 8.68 -2.78 -5.55
CA LYS A 82 9.24 -1.51 -5.97
C LYS A 82 9.73 -0.74 -4.75
N THR A 83 10.90 -0.12 -4.86
CA THR A 83 11.42 0.81 -3.86
C THR A 83 11.39 2.20 -4.46
N THR A 84 10.84 3.15 -3.71
CA THR A 84 10.79 4.57 -4.08
C THR A 84 12.18 5.21 -4.07
#